data_AF-A0A496SK48-F1
#
_entry.id   AF-A0A496SK48-F1
#
_cell.length_a   1.000
_cell.length_b   1.000
_cell.length_c   1.000
_cell.angle_alpha   90.00
_cell.angle_beta   90.00
_cell.angle_gamma   90.00
#
_symmetry.space_group_name_H-M   'P 1'
#
loop_
_entity.id
_entity.type
_entity.pdbx_description
1 polymer ?
#
loop_
_entity_poly.entity_id
_entity_poly.type
_entity_poly.pdbx_seq_one_letter_code
_entity_poly.pdbx_strand_id
1 'polypeptide(L)'
;YEKVREEVIRALYDYTDPETGKKPIALALKREDARIIGLYGDRVGDIVYAINPEFGGQHGPHLPTARFGLGDLRGLFVMAGPGVKKGVVLERTVRLEDIVPTICYLAEIPVPRDAEGGIIYQALEDPDLKLDELRKLRRNYRRLQEAFEKERALGHTYNE
;
A
#
# COMPACT_ATOMS: atom_id res chain seq x y z
N TYR A 1 -30.60 -7.77 15.13
CA TYR A 1 -29.32 -7.09 14.85
C TYR A 1 -29.12 -6.91 13.34
N GLU A 2 -28.94 -7.96 12.53
CA GLU A 2 -28.74 -7.82 11.07
C GLU A 2 -29.84 -7.00 10.36
N LYS A 3 -31.11 -7.26 10.68
CA LYS A 3 -32.24 -6.46 10.18
C LYS A 3 -32.07 -4.96 10.43
N VAL A 4 -31.57 -4.57 11.59
CA VAL A 4 -31.32 -3.15 11.94
C VAL A 4 -30.21 -2.59 11.07
N ARG A 5 -29.14 -3.35 10.83
CA ARG A 5 -28.04 -2.90 9.97
C ARG A 5 -28.52 -2.64 8.54
N GLU A 6 -29.36 -3.54 8.03
CA GLU A 6 -29.97 -3.40 6.70
C GLU A 6 -30.94 -2.22 6.60
N GLU A 7 -31.75 -2.01 7.64
CA GLU A 7 -32.65 -0.85 7.72
C GLU A 7 -31.88 0.48 7.78
N VAL A 8 -30.76 0.53 8.51
CA VAL A 8 -29.90 1.72 8.56
C VAL A 8 -29.22 1.97 7.22
N ILE A 9 -28.63 0.95 6.59
CA ILE A 9 -28.02 1.10 5.25
C ILE A 9 -29.07 1.56 4.23
N ARG A 10 -30.28 0.99 4.29
CA ARG A 10 -31.39 1.41 3.45
C ARG A 10 -31.76 2.87 3.69
N ALA A 11 -31.91 3.30 4.94
CA ALA A 11 -32.22 4.69 5.26
C ALA A 11 -31.15 5.66 4.76
N LEU A 12 -29.86 5.30 4.90
CA LEU A 12 -28.74 6.07 4.37
C LEU A 12 -28.82 6.23 2.85
N TYR A 13 -29.12 5.15 2.11
CA TYR A 13 -29.22 5.22 0.66
C TYR A 13 -30.53 5.82 0.14
N ASP A 14 -31.64 5.66 0.85
CA ASP A 14 -32.95 6.17 0.43
C ASP A 14 -33.05 7.68 0.60
N TYR A 15 -32.36 8.25 1.61
CA TYR A 15 -32.36 9.68 1.85
C TYR A 15 -31.92 10.46 0.60
N THR A 16 -32.75 11.43 0.22
CA THR A 16 -32.50 12.38 -0.85
C THR A 16 -32.69 13.75 -0.24
N ASP A 17 -31.67 14.59 -0.34
CA ASP A 17 -31.70 15.92 0.23
C ASP A 17 -32.79 16.75 -0.48
N PRO A 18 -33.77 17.31 0.25
CA PRO A 18 -34.92 17.97 -0.36
C PRO A 18 -34.59 19.31 -1.03
N GLU A 19 -33.51 19.97 -0.62
CA GLU A 19 -33.11 21.27 -1.18
C GLU A 19 -32.37 21.10 -2.50
N THR A 20 -31.48 20.10 -2.60
CA THR A 20 -30.62 19.87 -3.76
C THR A 20 -31.11 18.74 -4.67
N GLY A 21 -31.98 17.86 -4.19
CA GLY A 21 -32.44 16.66 -4.90
C GLY A 21 -31.37 15.56 -5.05
N LYS A 22 -30.20 15.70 -4.40
CA LYS A 22 -29.08 14.74 -4.52
C LYS A 22 -29.05 13.77 -3.34
N LYS A 23 -28.31 12.67 -3.50
CA LYS A 23 -28.06 11.69 -2.42
C LYS A 23 -26.77 12.06 -1.67
N PRO A 24 -26.83 12.39 -0.37
CA PRO A 24 -25.64 12.78 0.38
C PRO A 24 -24.71 11.62 0.74
N ILE A 25 -25.19 10.38 0.74
CA ILE A 25 -24.37 9.22 1.09
C ILE A 25 -23.69 8.66 -0.16
N ALA A 26 -22.36 8.69 -0.17
CA ALA A 26 -21.54 8.16 -1.26
C ALA A 26 -21.35 6.64 -1.14
N LEU A 27 -21.28 6.13 0.09
CA LEU A 27 -21.04 4.73 0.40
C LEU A 27 -21.61 4.40 1.77
N ALA A 28 -22.20 3.22 1.91
CA ALA A 28 -22.53 2.58 3.18
C ALA A 28 -22.31 1.06 3.03
N LEU A 29 -21.43 0.51 3.86
CA LEU A 29 -21.00 -0.90 3.85
C LEU A 29 -21.20 -1.52 5.24
N LYS A 30 -21.49 -2.82 5.26
CA LYS A 30 -21.31 -3.64 6.46
C LYS A 30 -19.82 -3.71 6.79
N ARG A 31 -19.46 -3.76 8.08
CA ARG A 31 -18.05 -3.82 8.53
C ARG A 31 -17.25 -4.96 7.90
N GLU A 32 -17.89 -6.09 7.60
CA GLU A 32 -17.27 -7.25 6.97
C GLU A 32 -16.77 -6.91 5.56
N ASP A 33 -17.53 -6.10 4.81
CA ASP A 33 -17.20 -5.67 3.46
C ASP A 33 -16.25 -4.46 3.45
N ALA A 34 -16.25 -3.64 4.52
CA ALA A 34 -15.40 -2.46 4.64
C ALA A 34 -13.89 -2.78 4.69
N ARG A 35 -13.52 -4.06 4.85
CA ARG A 35 -12.13 -4.51 4.78
C ARG A 35 -11.46 -4.11 3.46
N ILE A 36 -12.19 -4.06 2.35
CA ILE A 36 -11.64 -3.71 1.03
C ILE A 36 -11.14 -2.25 0.96
N ILE A 37 -11.64 -1.37 1.82
CA ILE A 37 -11.23 0.03 1.94
C ILE A 37 -10.30 0.27 3.15
N GLY A 38 -9.74 -0.80 3.72
CA GLY A 38 -8.77 -0.70 4.83
C GLY A 38 -9.40 -0.44 6.20
N LEU A 39 -10.72 -0.57 6.34
CA LEU A 39 -11.43 -0.40 7.61
C LEU A 39 -11.92 -1.75 8.11
N TYR A 40 -11.15 -2.36 9.02
CA TYR A 40 -11.46 -3.65 9.64
C TYR A 40 -10.92 -3.76 11.09
N GLY A 41 -11.36 -4.79 11.80
CA GLY A 41 -10.98 -5.09 13.18
C GLY A 41 -12.05 -4.65 14.20
N ASP A 42 -11.83 -5.02 15.46
CA ASP A 42 -12.86 -4.93 16.52
C ASP A 42 -13.24 -3.49 16.91
N ARG A 43 -12.48 -2.50 16.43
CA ARG A 43 -12.72 -1.07 16.67
C ARG A 43 -13.49 -0.38 15.53
N VAL A 44 -13.87 -1.12 14.50
CA VAL A 44 -14.64 -0.59 13.38
C VAL A 44 -16.13 -0.74 13.67
N GLY A 45 -16.89 0.33 13.44
CA GLY A 45 -18.33 0.34 13.62
C GLY A 45 -19.03 -0.64 12.67
N ASP A 46 -20.23 -1.08 13.05
CA ASP A 46 -20.98 -2.12 12.34
C ASP A 46 -21.39 -1.76 10.92
N ILE A 47 -21.50 -0.45 10.66
CA ILE A 47 -21.76 0.15 9.36
C ILE A 47 -20.70 1.24 9.16
N VAL A 48 -19.97 1.13 8.07
CA VAL A 48 -19.01 2.14 7.62
C VAL A 48 -19.65 2.91 6.50
N TYR A 49 -19.67 4.23 6.59
CA TYR A 49 -20.28 5.09 5.57
C TYR A 49 -19.37 6.28 5.24
N ALA A 50 -19.60 6.85 4.06
CA ALA A 50 -18.98 8.07 3.63
C ALA A 50 -20.01 9.01 2.99
N ILE A 51 -19.81 10.30 3.21
CA ILE A 51 -20.65 11.38 2.70
C ILE A 51 -20.04 11.85 1.37
N ASN A 52 -20.90 12.24 0.43
CA ASN A 52 -20.52 12.87 -0.82
C ASN A 52 -19.86 14.24 -0.53
N PRO A 53 -18.74 14.61 -1.18
CA PRO A 53 -18.02 15.88 -0.94
C PRO A 53 -18.85 17.15 -1.02
N GLU A 54 -19.96 17.14 -1.76
CA GLU A 54 -20.89 18.29 -1.80
C GLU A 54 -21.63 18.53 -0.48
N PHE A 55 -21.61 17.55 0.41
CA PHE A 55 -22.30 17.56 1.70
C PHE A 55 -21.30 17.45 2.85
N GLY A 56 -21.60 18.15 3.94
CA GLY A 56 -20.73 18.19 5.12
C GLY A 56 -19.63 19.25 5.00
N GLY A 57 -19.24 19.83 6.15
CA GLY A 57 -18.27 20.92 6.23
C GLY A 57 -16.90 20.53 6.80
N GLN A 58 -16.58 19.24 6.85
CA GLN A 58 -15.36 18.69 7.45
C GLN A 58 -14.81 17.58 6.55
N HIS A 59 -13.52 17.26 6.63
CA HIS A 59 -12.86 16.28 5.76
C HIS A 59 -12.98 14.82 6.22
N GLY A 60 -13.31 14.59 7.50
CA GLY A 60 -13.32 13.26 8.11
C GLY A 60 -14.35 12.25 7.57
N PRO A 61 -15.60 12.63 7.24
CA PRO A 61 -16.63 11.67 6.84
C PRO A 61 -16.62 11.34 5.34
N HIS A 62 -15.59 11.74 4.58
CA HIS A 62 -15.52 11.58 3.13
C HIS A 62 -14.56 10.47 2.73
N LEU A 63 -14.76 9.91 1.53
CA LEU A 63 -13.78 8.99 0.96
C LEU A 63 -12.47 9.72 0.65
N PRO A 64 -11.29 9.06 0.76
CA PRO A 64 -10.00 9.68 0.43
C PRO A 64 -9.87 10.16 -1.02
N THR A 65 -10.76 9.72 -1.91
CA THR A 65 -10.85 10.15 -3.31
C THR A 65 -11.70 11.42 -3.51
N ALA A 66 -12.30 11.95 -2.45
CA ALA A 66 -13.21 13.08 -2.53
C ALA A 66 -12.49 14.37 -2.93
N ARG A 67 -13.16 15.16 -3.77
CA ARG A 67 -12.72 16.48 -4.25
C ARG A 67 -13.89 17.44 -4.18
N PHE A 68 -13.64 18.67 -3.74
CA PHE A 68 -14.66 19.70 -3.67
C PHE A 68 -14.05 21.10 -3.86
N GLY A 69 -14.48 21.81 -4.89
CA GLY A 69 -13.87 23.08 -5.28
C GLY A 69 -12.37 22.92 -5.55
N LEU A 70 -11.54 23.64 -4.80
CA LEU A 70 -10.08 23.53 -4.85
C LEU A 70 -9.52 22.44 -3.91
N GLY A 71 -10.35 21.86 -3.05
CA GLY A 71 -9.96 20.83 -2.09
C GLY A 71 -9.88 19.44 -2.73
N ASP A 72 -8.86 18.69 -2.32
CA ASP A 72 -8.61 17.31 -2.74
C ASP A 72 -8.11 16.54 -1.51
N LEU A 73 -8.76 15.42 -1.16
CA LEU A 73 -8.36 14.63 0.01
C LEU A 73 -7.20 13.68 -0.27
N ARG A 74 -6.71 13.59 -1.51
CA ARG A 74 -5.51 12.82 -1.82
C ARG A 74 -4.30 13.45 -1.15
N GLY A 75 -3.49 12.61 -0.51
CA GLY A 75 -2.21 13.02 0.07
C GLY A 75 -1.17 13.34 -1.01
N LEU A 76 -0.27 14.28 -0.69
CA LEU A 76 0.94 14.51 -1.48
C LEU A 76 1.99 13.46 -1.13
N PHE A 77 2.55 12.81 -2.16
CA PHE A 77 3.69 11.90 -2.02
C PHE A 77 4.84 12.39 -2.90
N VAL A 78 6.03 12.55 -2.31
CA VAL A 78 7.27 12.93 -3.00
C VAL A 78 8.39 12.04 -2.51
N MET A 79 9.22 11.56 -3.44
CA MET A 79 10.33 10.68 -3.16
C MET A 79 11.54 11.15 -3.96
N ALA A 80 12.70 11.25 -3.31
CA ALA A 80 13.95 11.68 -3.93
C ALA A 80 15.15 11.08 -3.18
N GLY A 81 16.15 10.61 -3.92
CA GLY A 81 17.36 10.02 -3.35
C GLY A 81 18.03 9.01 -4.31
N PRO A 82 19.08 8.32 -3.84
CA PRO A 82 19.72 7.25 -4.60
C PRO A 82 18.74 6.13 -4.97
N GLY A 83 18.81 5.64 -6.20
CA GLY A 83 17.94 4.56 -6.70
C GLY A 83 16.50 4.98 -7.01
N VAL A 84 16.16 6.28 -6.91
CA VAL A 84 14.82 6.83 -7.20
C VAL A 84 14.84 7.58 -8.52
N LYS A 85 13.86 7.31 -9.40
CA LYS A 85 13.70 8.01 -10.67
C LYS A 85 13.51 9.51 -10.44
N LYS A 86 14.08 10.30 -11.35
CA LYS A 86 13.99 11.78 -11.31
C LYS A 86 13.01 12.30 -12.33
N GLY A 87 12.27 13.36 -11.96
CA GLY A 87 11.40 14.09 -12.88
C GLY A 87 10.20 13.29 -13.40
N VAL A 88 9.80 12.23 -12.68
CA VAL A 88 8.66 11.40 -13.05
C VAL A 88 7.45 11.70 -12.15
N VAL A 89 6.26 11.65 -12.74
CA VAL A 89 4.99 11.57 -12.02
C VAL A 89 4.50 10.14 -12.12
N LEU A 90 4.14 9.53 -10.99
CA LEU A 90 3.65 8.16 -10.97
C LEU A 90 2.16 8.13 -11.33
N GLU A 91 1.80 7.26 -12.28
CA GLU A 91 0.39 7.05 -12.68
C GLU A 91 -0.37 6.13 -11.70
N ARG A 92 0.34 5.26 -10.97
CA ARG A 92 -0.30 4.36 -9.98
C ARG A 92 -0.74 5.12 -8.73
N THR A 93 -1.86 4.71 -8.14
CA THR A 93 -2.21 5.10 -6.77
C THR A 93 -1.17 4.57 -5.80
N VAL A 94 -0.52 5.44 -5.03
CA VAL A 94 0.36 5.07 -3.91
C VAL A 94 -0.46 5.06 -2.63
N ARG A 95 -0.42 3.95 -1.89
CA ARG A 95 -1.07 3.83 -0.57
C ARG A 95 -0.06 4.18 0.52
N LEU A 96 -0.54 4.67 1.66
CA LEU A 96 0.33 4.97 2.81
C LEU A 96 1.10 3.75 3.30
N GLU A 97 0.47 2.57 3.25
CA GLU A 97 1.06 1.29 3.63
C GLU A 97 2.25 0.85 2.75
N ASP A 98 2.39 1.42 1.53
CA ASP A 98 3.48 1.10 0.60
C ASP A 98 4.81 1.79 0.95
N ILE A 99 4.75 2.85 1.77
CA ILE A 99 5.90 3.69 2.09
C ILE A 99 6.96 2.89 2.85
N VAL A 100 6.54 2.14 3.88
CA VAL A 100 7.46 1.42 4.76
C VAL A 100 8.20 0.29 4.02
N PRO A 101 7.54 -0.62 3.29
CA PRO A 101 8.22 -1.64 2.50
C PRO A 101 9.20 -1.06 1.47
N THR A 102 8.84 0.07 0.84
CA THR A 102 9.71 0.74 -0.14
C THR A 102 10.98 1.29 0.50
N ILE A 103 10.87 1.95 1.66
CA ILE A 103 12.03 2.44 2.40
C ILE A 103 12.91 1.26 2.86
N CYS A 104 12.31 0.19 3.38
CA CYS A 104 13.05 -0.99 3.81
C CYS A 104 13.83 -1.64 2.66
N TYR A 105 13.23 -1.74 1.46
CA TYR A 105 13.88 -2.26 0.27
C TYR A 105 15.10 -1.42 -0.14
N LEU A 106 14.97 -0.10 -0.15
CA LEU A 106 16.06 0.81 -0.53
C LEU A 106 17.18 0.87 0.52
N ALA A 107 16.83 0.78 1.80
CA ALA A 107 17.78 0.85 2.91
C ALA A 107 18.41 -0.52 3.27
N GLU A 108 18.01 -1.59 2.60
CA GLU A 108 18.45 -2.97 2.88
C GLU A 108 18.21 -3.42 4.32
N ILE A 109 17.10 -2.98 4.91
CA ILE A 109 16.68 -3.36 6.26
C ILE A 109 15.48 -4.32 6.22
N PRO A 110 15.30 -5.15 7.26
CA PRO A 110 14.14 -6.04 7.34
C PRO A 110 12.82 -5.28 7.26
N VAL A 111 11.90 -5.77 6.44
CA VAL A 111 10.52 -5.27 6.39
C VAL A 111 9.79 -5.69 7.68
N PRO A 112 9.00 -4.82 8.32
CA PRO A 112 8.16 -5.21 9.45
C PRO A 112 7.25 -6.38 9.11
N ARG A 113 7.10 -7.30 10.06
CA ARG A 113 6.41 -8.59 9.88
C ARG A 113 4.96 -8.45 9.42
N ASP A 114 4.30 -7.40 9.89
CA ASP A 114 2.89 -7.11 9.68
C ASP A 114 2.66 -6.01 8.63
N ALA A 115 3.69 -5.67 7.83
CA ALA A 115 3.52 -4.72 6.74
C ALA A 115 2.67 -5.35 5.62
N GLU A 116 1.58 -4.69 5.24
CA GLU A 116 0.66 -5.16 4.21
C GLU A 116 0.91 -4.53 2.82
N GLY A 117 1.61 -3.40 2.77
CA GLY A 117 1.86 -2.67 1.53
C GLY A 117 2.92 -3.30 0.61
N GLY A 118 2.97 -2.81 -0.61
CA GLY A 118 3.93 -3.23 -1.63
C GLY A 118 5.06 -2.22 -1.85
N ILE A 119 6.19 -2.70 -2.36
CA ILE A 119 7.28 -1.82 -2.82
C ILE A 119 6.79 -1.02 -4.05
N ILE A 120 7.06 0.29 -4.07
CA ILE A 120 6.71 1.18 -5.17
C ILE A 120 7.76 1.07 -6.29
N TYR A 121 7.82 -0.09 -6.95
CA TYR A 121 8.80 -0.38 -8.01
C TYR A 121 8.82 0.64 -9.14
N GLN A 122 7.67 1.26 -9.45
CA GLN A 122 7.54 2.30 -10.47
C GLN A 122 8.38 3.54 -10.14
N ALA A 123 8.65 3.81 -8.86
CA ALA A 123 9.47 4.93 -8.40
C ALA A 123 10.98 4.66 -8.50
N LEU A 124 11.39 3.40 -8.65
CA LEU A 124 12.80 3.00 -8.60
C LEU A 124 13.46 3.08 -9.99
N GLU A 125 14.74 3.48 -10.03
CA GLU A 125 15.55 3.50 -11.26
C GLU A 125 15.66 2.09 -11.86
N ASP A 126 15.95 1.11 -11.00
CA ASP A 126 15.97 -0.31 -11.31
C ASP A 126 15.08 -1.08 -10.30
N PRO A 127 13.91 -1.59 -10.72
CA PRO A 127 13.03 -2.35 -9.82
C PRO A 127 13.59 -3.72 -9.45
N ASP A 128 14.51 -4.27 -10.25
CA ASP A 128 15.10 -5.60 -10.08
C ASP A 128 16.49 -5.56 -9.41
N LEU A 129 16.94 -4.38 -8.96
CA LEU A 129 18.27 -4.14 -8.37
C LEU A 129 18.69 -5.24 -7.39
N LYS A 130 17.83 -5.53 -6.40
CA LYS A 130 18.13 -6.53 -5.36
C LYS A 130 18.12 -7.97 -5.88
N LEU A 131 17.30 -8.25 -6.89
CA LEU A 131 17.28 -9.56 -7.53
C LEU A 131 18.58 -9.79 -8.32
N ASP A 132 19.07 -8.77 -9.01
CA ASP A 132 20.29 -8.83 -9.80
C ASP A 132 21.56 -8.85 -8.94
N GLU A 133 21.60 -8.08 -7.86
CA GLU A 133 22.64 -8.16 -6.83
C GLU A 133 22.73 -9.58 -6.27
N LEU A 134 21.60 -10.18 -5.90
CA LEU A 134 21.55 -11.54 -5.36
C LEU A 134 21.98 -12.59 -6.40
N ARG A 135 21.57 -12.46 -7.66
CA ARG A 135 22.02 -13.34 -8.76
C ARG A 135 23.53 -13.26 -8.95
N LYS A 136 24.10 -12.06 -8.96
CA LYS A 136 25.54 -11.83 -9.08
C LYS A 136 26.29 -12.44 -7.89
N LEU A 137 25.80 -12.23 -6.67
CA LEU A 137 26.37 -12.79 -5.46
C LEU A 137 26.37 -14.32 -5.49
N ARG A 138 25.24 -14.95 -5.80
CA ARG A 138 25.11 -16.42 -5.91
C ARG A 138 26.00 -17.03 -6.97
N ARG A 139 26.18 -16.33 -8.10
CA ARG A 139 27.10 -16.76 -9.17
C ARG A 139 28.56 -16.71 -8.70
N ASN A 140 28.95 -15.62 -8.05
CA ASN A 140 30.31 -15.44 -7.55
C ASN A 140 30.63 -16.43 -6.43
N TYR A 141 29.68 -16.67 -5.52
CA TYR A 141 29.79 -17.67 -4.45
C TYR A 141 30.08 -19.07 -5.01
N ARG A 142 29.32 -19.51 -6.03
CA ARG A 142 29.57 -20.80 -6.70
C ARG A 142 30.97 -20.91 -7.29
N ARG A 143 31.43 -19.88 -8.00
CA ARG A 143 32.78 -19.86 -8.58
C ARG A 143 33.87 -19.95 -7.52
N LEU A 144 33.69 -19.24 -6.41
CA LEU A 144 34.64 -19.26 -5.31
C LEU A 144 34.67 -20.63 -4.64
N GLN A 145 33.50 -21.23 -4.41
CA GLN A 145 33.40 -22.57 -3.83
C GLN A 145 34.07 -23.63 -4.73
N GLU A 146 33.82 -23.60 -6.04
CA GLU A 146 34.47 -24.51 -7.00
C GLU A 146 36.00 -24.35 -7.02
N ALA A 147 36.49 -23.12 -6.94
CA ALA A 147 37.93 -22.85 -6.89
C ALA A 147 38.56 -23.39 -5.60
N PHE A 148 37.91 -23.13 -4.46
CA PHE A 148 38.35 -23.62 -3.15
C PHE A 148 38.36 -25.15 -3.07
N GLU A 149 37.32 -25.82 -3.56
CA GLU A 149 37.25 -27.29 -3.61
C GLU A 149 38.36 -27.88 -4.49
N LYS A 150 38.63 -27.27 -5.66
CA LYS A 150 39.73 -27.68 -6.54
C LYS A 150 41.08 -27.50 -5.86
N GLU A 151 41.32 -26.37 -5.22
CA GLU A 151 42.56 -26.11 -4.49
C GLU A 151 42.76 -27.11 -3.34
N ARG A 152 41.73 -27.38 -2.54
CA ARG A 152 41.78 -28.37 -1.46
C ARG A 152 42.06 -29.78 -1.99
N ALA A 153 41.46 -30.14 -3.13
CA ALA A 153 41.72 -31.42 -3.78
C ALA A 153 43.17 -31.53 -4.30
N LEU A 154 43.78 -30.44 -4.76
CA LEU A 154 45.18 -30.39 -5.23
C LEU A 154 46.19 -30.33 -4.07
N GLY A 155 45.81 -29.71 -2.94
CA GLY A 155 46.65 -29.59 -1.75
C GLY A 155 46.70 -30.84 -0.86
N HIS A 156 45.94 -31.89 -1.20
CA HIS A 156 45.80 -33.13 -0.42
C HIS A 156 45.43 -32.95 1.06
N THR A 157 44.82 -31.82 1.43
CA THR A 157 44.32 -31.54 2.78
C THR A 157 42.87 -32.04 2.90
N TYR A 158 42.71 -33.33 3.17
CA TYR A 158 41.38 -33.99 3.21
C TYR A 158 40.73 -34.02 4.60
N ASN A 159 41.46 -33.71 5.68
CA ASN A 159 40.97 -33.82 7.05
C ASN A 159 41.32 -32.57 7.88
N GLU A 160 40.32 -31.72 8.12
CA GLU A 160 40.01 -31.10 9.42
C GLU A 160 38.49 -31.07 9.58
#